data_AF-A0A9D4JLG0-F1
#
_entry.id   AF-A0A9D4JLG0-F1
#
_cell.length_a   1.000
_cell.length_b   1.000
_cell.length_c   1.000
_cell.angle_alpha   90.00
_cell.angle_beta   90.00
_cell.angle_gamma   90.00
#
_symmetry.space_group_name_H-M   'P 1'
#
loop_
_entity.id
_entity.type
_entity.pdbx_description
1 polymer ?
#
loop_
_entity_poly.entity_id
_entity_poly.type
_entity_poly.pdbx_seq_one_letter_code
_entity_poly.pdbx_strand_id
1 'polypeptide(L)' 'MFRAGVVFLSGGQSEKDSTVNLNAINTFTAAPKPWALSFSFGRALQSSVLKAWRGQDDNRKAAQRQFLLRAKVQDVVWYP' A
#
# COMPACT_ATOMS: atom_id res chain seq x y z
N MET A 1 -23.92 9.33 3.85
CA MET A 1 -23.88 7.94 4.38
C MET A 1 -22.42 7.57 4.58
N PHE A 2 -21.94 7.47 5.82
CA PHE A 2 -20.57 7.01 6.10
C PHE A 2 -20.59 5.48 6.08
N ARG A 3 -19.86 4.86 5.15
CA ARG A 3 -19.70 3.40 5.08
C ARG A 3 -18.38 3.01 5.74
N ALA A 4 -18.42 2.00 6.61
CA ALA A 4 -17.21 1.41 7.17
C ALA A 4 -16.39 0.71 6.07
N GLY A 5 -15.08 0.66 6.24
CA GLY A 5 -14.14 -0.03 5.36
C GLY A 5 -13.23 -0.96 6.15
N VAL A 6 -12.58 -1.89 5.44
CA VAL A 6 -11.57 -2.79 6.02
C VAL A 6 -10.21 -2.40 5.45
N VAL A 7 -9.25 -2.16 6.34
CA VAL A 7 -7.86 -1.88 5.97
C VAL A 7 -6.96 -3.03 6.37
N PHE A 8 -6.20 -3.57 5.41
CA PHE A 8 -5.30 -4.68 5.66
C PHE A 8 -3.94 -4.18 6.16
N LEU A 9 -3.38 -4.88 7.14
CA LEU A 9 -2.02 -4.68 7.60
C LEU A 9 -1.04 -5.48 6.73
N SER A 10 0.19 -4.99 6.55
CA SER A 10 1.18 -5.70 5.74
C SER A 10 1.75 -6.95 6.42
N GLY A 11 1.55 -7.13 7.73
CA GLY A 11 1.83 -8.40 8.44
C GLY A 11 3.25 -8.96 8.30
N GLY A 12 4.26 -8.11 8.10
CA GLY A 12 5.65 -8.56 7.86
C GLY A 12 5.97 -9.00 6.42
N GLN A 13 4.99 -8.97 5.51
CA GLN A 13 5.19 -9.25 4.09
C GLN A 13 6.09 -8.21 3.44
N SER A 14 6.70 -8.61 2.32
CA SER A 14 7.48 -7.69 1.49
C SER A 14 6.58 -6.62 0.88
N GLU A 15 7.21 -5.53 0.43
CA GLU A 15 6.55 -4.44 -0.32
C GLU A 15 5.74 -4.94 -1.52
N LYS A 16 6.28 -5.93 -2.24
CA LYS A 16 5.66 -6.52 -3.43
C LYS A 16 4.51 -7.44 -3.04
N ASP A 17 4.73 -8.37 -2.12
CA ASP A 17 3.74 -9.37 -1.75
C ASP A 17 2.50 -8.72 -1.12
N SER A 18 2.71 -7.70 -0.28
CA SER A 18 1.60 -6.93 0.31
C SER A 18 0.70 -6.30 -0.76
N THR A 19 1.29 -5.83 -1.86
CA THR A 19 0.57 -5.22 -2.97
C THR A 19 -0.17 -6.28 -3.80
N VAL A 20 0.51 -7.39 -4.12
CA VAL A 20 -0.07 -8.49 -4.92
C VAL A 20 -1.25 -9.13 -4.20
N ASN A 21 -1.11 -9.39 -2.90
CA ASN A 21 -2.16 -9.99 -2.09
C ASN A 21 -3.38 -9.09 -1.96
N LEU A 22 -3.17 -7.79 -1.71
CA LEU A 22 -4.26 -6.82 -1.65
C LEU A 22 -4.99 -6.68 -3.00
N ASN A 23 -4.26 -6.69 -4.11
CA ASN A 23 -4.85 -6.68 -5.45
C ASN A 23 -5.71 -7.95 -5.68
N ALA A 24 -5.20 -9.12 -5.34
CA ALA A 24 -5.93 -10.38 -5.46
C ALA A 24 -7.23 -10.38 -4.63
N ILE A 25 -7.19 -9.83 -3.41
CA ILE A 25 -8.40 -9.68 -2.57
C ILE A 25 -9.45 -8.80 -3.25
N ASN A 26 -9.03 -7.72 -3.90
CA ASN A 26 -9.97 -6.79 -4.54
C ASN A 26 -10.57 -7.36 -5.83
N THR A 27 -9.75 -8.04 -6.64
CA THR A 27 -10.20 -8.68 -7.89
C THR A 27 -10.95 -9.99 -7.68
N PHE A 28 -10.93 -10.57 -6.48
CA PHE A 28 -11.67 -11.79 -6.17
C PHE A 28 -13.20 -11.57 -6.18
N THR A 29 -13.91 -12.18 -7.13
CA THR A 29 -15.35 -11.97 -7.34
C THR A 29 -16.24 -13.09 -6.80
N ALA A 30 -15.69 -14.20 -6.34
CA ALA A 30 -16.49 -15.35 -5.91
C ALA A 30 -17.18 -15.17 -4.54
N ALA A 31 -16.98 -14.04 -3.85
CA ALA A 31 -17.72 -13.67 -2.65
C ALA A 31 -18.07 -12.16 -2.65
N PRO A 32 -19.23 -11.77 -2.11
CA PRO A 32 -19.60 -10.37 -1.95
C PRO A 32 -18.69 -9.67 -0.93
N LYS A 33 -18.23 -8.47 -1.26
CA LYS A 33 -17.39 -7.62 -0.41
C LYS A 33 -18.10 -6.27 -0.23
N PRO A 34 -19.04 -6.14 0.74
CA PRO A 34 -19.90 -4.96 0.85
C PRO A 34 -19.20 -3.71 1.42
N TRP A 35 -17.97 -3.87 1.91
CA TRP A 35 -17.14 -2.79 2.46
C TRP A 35 -16.03 -2.41 1.49
N ALA A 36 -15.61 -1.15 1.53
CA ALA A 36 -14.40 -0.74 0.83
C ALA A 36 -13.18 -1.43 1.46
N LEU A 37 -12.36 -2.05 0.62
CA LEU A 37 -11.14 -2.71 1.02
C LEU A 37 -9.94 -1.84 0.63
N SER A 38 -9.03 -1.62 1.57
CA SER A 38 -7.84 -0.82 1.33
C SER A 38 -6.70 -1.29 2.23
N PHE A 39 -5.64 -0.50 2.36
CA PHE A 39 -4.44 -0.85 3.11
C PHE A 39 -4.16 0.12 4.26
N SER A 40 -3.51 -0.40 5.30
CA SER A 40 -2.89 0.36 6.39
C SER A 40 -1.48 -0.18 6.61
N PHE A 41 -0.61 0.06 5.62
CA PHE A 41 0.73 -0.50 5.57
C PHE A 41 1.76 0.42 6.24
N GLY A 42 2.48 -0.11 7.23
CA GLY A 42 3.67 0.54 7.77
C GLY A 42 4.91 0.19 6.95
N ARG A 43 5.53 -0.96 7.27
CA ARG A 43 6.81 -1.39 6.67
C ARG A 43 6.75 -1.52 5.14
N ALA A 44 5.64 -2.00 4.58
CA ALA A 44 5.51 -2.24 3.14
C ALA A 44 5.38 -0.95 2.29
N LEU A 45 5.12 0.20 2.92
CA LEU A 45 5.08 1.51 2.28
C LEU A 45 6.39 2.29 2.48
N GLN A 46 7.07 2.10 3.62
CA GLN A 46 8.21 2.93 4.01
C GLN A 46 9.59 2.26 3.82
N SER A 47 9.68 0.94 3.57
CA SER A 47 10.98 0.25 3.56
C SER A 47 11.93 0.77 2.46
N SER A 48 11.44 0.92 1.23
CA SER A 48 12.20 1.49 0.10
C SER A 48 12.48 2.98 0.30
N VAL A 49 11.57 3.71 0.94
CA VAL A 49 11.72 5.14 1.26
C VAL A 49 12.87 5.35 2.23
N LEU A 50 12.92 4.58 3.32
CA LEU A 50 13.98 4.66 4.32
C LEU A 50 15.34 4.28 3.71
N LYS A 51 15.38 3.27 2.83
CA LYS A 51 16.60 2.89 2.10
C LYS A 51 17.09 3.98 1.16
N ALA A 52 16.18 4.69 0.49
CA ALA A 52 16.51 5.81 -0.39
C ALA A 52 16.95 7.05 0.40
N TRP A 53 16.36 7.29 1.57
CA TRP A 53 16.68 8.43 2.42
C TRP A 53 18.03 8.30 3.11
N ARG A 54 18.35 7.12 3.67
CA ARG A 54 19.57 6.86 4.47
C ARG A 54 19.77 7.82 5.65
N GLY A 55 18.72 8.52 6.09
CA GLY A 55 18.81 9.54 7.14
C GLY A 55 19.52 10.83 6.72
N GLN A 56 19.77 11.04 5.42
CA GLN A 56 20.51 12.19 4.91
C GLN A 56 19.55 13.19 4.25
N ASP A 57 19.70 14.46 4.59
CA ASP A 57 18.81 15.52 4.11
C ASP A 57 18.89 15.75 2.60
N ASP A 58 20.07 15.54 2.02
CA ASP A 58 20.28 15.62 0.57
C ASP A 58 19.44 14.58 -0.21
N ASN A 59 19.10 13.46 0.43
CA ASN A 59 18.30 12.39 -0.17
C ASN A 59 16.78 12.59 -0.01
N ARG A 60 16.32 13.66 0.64
CA ARG A 60 14.88 13.91 0.89
C ARG A 60 14.05 13.82 -0.39
N LYS A 61 14.50 14.44 -1.48
CA LYS A 61 13.78 14.40 -2.77
C LYS A 61 13.70 12.99 -3.34
N ALA A 62 14.77 12.20 -3.21
CA ALA A 62 14.79 10.80 -3.66
C ALA A 62 13.82 9.94 -2.83
N ALA A 63 13.81 10.12 -1.51
CA ALA A 63 12.91 9.43 -0.60
C ALA A 63 11.44 9.78 -0.88
N GLN A 64 11.11 11.06 -1.06
CA GLN A 64 9.75 11.51 -1.41
C GLN A 64 9.27 10.90 -2.73
N ARG A 65 10.13 10.85 -3.77
CA ARG A 65 9.80 10.19 -5.03
C ARG A 65 9.50 8.70 -4.84
N GLN A 66 10.29 7.99 -4.03
CA GLN A 66 10.01 6.60 -3.71
C GLN A 66 8.70 6.44 -2.95
N PHE A 67 8.42 7.31 -1.97
CA PHE A 67 7.17 7.26 -1.22
C PHE A 67 5.95 7.45 -2.13
N LEU A 68 5.98 8.44 -3.02
CA LEU A 68 4.90 8.68 -3.98
C LEU A 68 4.71 7.51 -4.95
N LEU A 69 5.80 6.89 -5.40
CA LEU A 69 5.73 5.71 -6.25
C LEU A 69 5.08 4.53 -5.52
N ARG A 70 5.46 4.28 -4.26
CA ARG A 70 4.87 3.22 -3.43
C ARG A 70 3.41 3.49 -3.11
N ALA A 71 3.06 4.74 -2.77
CA ALA A 71 1.68 5.14 -2.54
C ALA A 71 0.83 4.91 -3.80
N LYS A 72 1.29 5.35 -4.98
CA LYS A 72 0.58 5.11 -6.24
C LYS A 72 0.37 3.64 -6.56
N VAL A 73 1.39 2.80 -6.34
CA VAL A 73 1.31 1.35 -6.57
C VAL A 73 0.30 0.69 -5.62
N GLN A 74 0.13 1.21 -4.41
CA GLN A 74 -0.85 0.72 -3.44
C GLN A 74 -2.26 1.30 -3.68
N ASP A 75 -2.34 2.47 -4.31
CA ASP A 75 -3.58 3.15 -4.68
C ASP A 75 -4.28 2.54 -5.90
N VAL A 76 -3.62 1.63 -6.64
CA VAL A 76 -4.22 0.93 -7.81
C VAL A 76 -5.23 -0.16 -7.39
N VAL A 77 -5.66 -0.16 -6.14
CA VAL A 77 -6.55 -1.17 -5.59
C VAL A 77 -7.92 -0.56 -5.32
N TRP A 78 -8.55 -0.06 -6.38
CA TRP A 78 -9.99 0.18 -6.45
C TRP A 78 -10.34 0.45 -7.90
N TYR A 79 -10.89 -0.54 -8.60
CA TYR A 79 -11.82 -0.25 -9.68
C TYR A 79 -13.03 -1.17 -9.55
N PRO A 80 -14.26 -0.60 -9.54
CA PRO A 80 -15.51 -1.36 -9.47
C PRO A 80 -15.71 -2.28 -10.68
#